data_AF-A0A4U3AR21-F1
#
_entry.id   AF-A0A4U3AR21-F1
#
_cell.length_a   1.000
_cell.length_b   1.000
_cell.length_c   1.000
_cell.angle_alpha   90.00
_cell.angle_beta   90.00
_cell.angle_gamma   90.00
#
_symmetry.space_group_name_H-M   'P 1'
#
loop_
_entity.id
_entity.type
_entity.pdbx_description
1 polymer ?
#
loop_
_entity_poly.entity_id
_entity_poly.type
_entity_poly.pdbx_seq_one_letter_code
_entity_poly.pdbx_strand_id
1 'polypeptide(L)'
;NQLSAFGDVVYEVSEDKQQIIQDFTRKNRITLNTMIQGAWAILLNRYSQETDIIFGVTSSGRPAELEGSDSIIGCFMNTLPFRVKINKNVNLIKWLKDVQLKQVEMRQYEYTSLVDIRSWIDMPRSSALYDLYESIVIVENYPFDVKL
;
A
#
# COMPACT_ATOMS: atom_id res chain seq x y z
N ASN A 1 22.60 27.92 4.24
CA ASN A 1 22.33 26.80 3.31
C ASN A 1 21.22 25.93 3.86
N GLN A 2 19.97 26.29 3.60
CA GLN A 2 18.78 25.52 4.03
C GLN A 2 18.12 24.92 2.79
N LEU A 3 18.31 23.62 2.59
CA LEU A 3 17.51 22.82 1.67
C LEU A 3 16.25 22.39 2.44
N SER A 4 15.13 23.06 2.21
CA SER A 4 13.81 22.51 2.55
C SER A 4 13.41 21.54 1.43
N ALA A 5 13.78 20.26 1.56
CA ALA A 5 13.53 19.23 0.54
C ALA A 5 12.12 18.62 0.64
N PHE A 6 11.08 19.47 0.64
CA PHE A 6 9.68 19.04 0.64
C PHE A 6 8.96 19.66 -0.56
N GLY A 7 8.16 18.86 -1.27
CA GLY A 7 7.37 19.30 -2.41
C GLY A 7 6.58 18.15 -3.02
N ASP A 8 5.54 18.49 -3.76
CA ASP A 8 4.67 17.52 -4.41
C ASP A 8 5.04 17.39 -5.89
N VAL A 9 5.04 16.15 -6.38
CA VAL A 9 5.20 15.84 -7.80
C VAL A 9 3.95 15.13 -8.26
N VAL A 10 3.16 15.79 -9.11
CA VAL A 10 1.99 15.21 -9.75
C VAL A 10 2.41 14.59 -11.07
N TYR A 11 2.13 13.30 -11.24
CA TYR A 11 2.35 12.59 -12.49
C TYR A 11 1.04 11.99 -12.97
N GLU A 12 0.52 12.51 -14.09
CA GLU A 12 -0.64 11.94 -14.76
C GLU A 12 -0.19 10.79 -15.67
N VAL A 13 -0.75 9.61 -15.42
CA VAL A 13 -0.53 8.44 -16.27
C VAL A 13 -1.36 8.60 -17.53
N SER A 14 -0.73 8.60 -18.69
CA SER A 14 -1.40 8.72 -19.99
C SER A 14 -2.39 7.57 -20.25
N GLU A 15 -3.45 7.84 -21.01
CA GLU A 15 -4.55 6.89 -21.26
C GLU A 15 -4.07 5.54 -21.83
N ASP A 16 -3.09 5.56 -22.72
CA ASP A 16 -2.46 4.37 -23.29
C ASP A 16 -1.82 3.48 -22.20
N LYS A 17 -1.09 4.09 -21.26
CA LYS A 17 -0.48 3.37 -20.13
C LYS A 17 -1.54 2.87 -19.15
N GLN A 18 -2.58 3.67 -18.89
CA GLN A 18 -3.69 3.24 -18.05
C GLN A 18 -4.37 2.00 -18.63
N GLN A 19 -4.66 2.00 -19.94
CA GLN A 19 -5.29 0.87 -20.63
C GLN A 19 -4.40 -0.38 -20.58
N ILE A 20 -3.09 -0.24 -20.81
CA ILE A 20 -2.13 -1.35 -20.69
C ILE A 20 -2.14 -1.95 -19.28
N ILE A 21 -2.14 -1.10 -18.24
CA ILE A 21 -2.18 -1.55 -16.84
C ILE A 21 -3.51 -2.25 -16.53
N GLN A 22 -4.64 -1.70 -16.99
CA GLN A 22 -5.97 -2.29 -16.80
C GLN A 22 -6.10 -3.64 -17.50
N ASP A 23 -5.62 -3.76 -18.73
CA ASP A 23 -5.65 -5.03 -19.45
C ASP A 23 -4.72 -6.06 -18.84
N PHE A 24 -3.53 -5.66 -18.39
CA PHE A 24 -2.61 -6.53 -17.67
C PHE A 24 -3.23 -7.05 -16.37
N THR A 25 -3.84 -6.17 -15.57
CA THR A 25 -4.46 -6.54 -14.29
C THR A 25 -5.64 -7.49 -14.49
N ARG A 26 -6.54 -7.17 -15.43
CA ARG A 26 -7.68 -8.03 -15.81
C ARG A 26 -7.23 -9.39 -16.33
N LYS A 27 -6.30 -9.43 -17.30
CA LYS A 27 -5.80 -10.67 -17.90
C LYS A 27 -5.21 -11.62 -16.86
N ASN A 28 -4.51 -11.08 -15.87
CA ASN A 28 -3.82 -11.87 -14.84
C ASN A 28 -4.63 -12.09 -13.56
N ARG A 29 -5.85 -11.54 -13.47
CA ARG A 29 -6.74 -11.58 -12.29
C ARG A 29 -6.06 -11.00 -11.03
N ILE A 30 -5.38 -9.87 -11.20
CA ILE A 30 -4.81 -9.08 -10.10
C ILE A 30 -5.52 -7.74 -10.01
N THR A 31 -5.60 -7.14 -8.82
CA THR A 31 -6.18 -5.81 -8.64
C THR A 31 -5.20 -4.70 -9.03
N LEU A 32 -5.72 -3.51 -9.35
CA LEU A 32 -4.90 -2.32 -9.57
C LEU A 32 -4.08 -1.97 -8.32
N ASN A 33 -4.69 -2.07 -7.13
CA ASN A 33 -3.99 -1.87 -5.86
C ASN A 33 -2.77 -2.80 -5.72
N THR A 34 -2.94 -4.10 -5.99
CA THR A 34 -1.83 -5.06 -5.99
C THR A 34 -0.75 -4.69 -7.02
N MET A 35 -1.14 -4.24 -8.22
CA MET A 35 -0.19 -3.81 -9.25
C MET A 35 0.64 -2.61 -8.80
N ILE A 36 0.00 -1.59 -8.22
CA ILE A 36 0.67 -0.38 -7.73
C ILE A 36 1.60 -0.71 -6.55
N GLN A 37 1.11 -1.45 -5.55
CA GLN A 37 1.92 -1.86 -4.40
C GLN A 37 3.09 -2.75 -4.81
N GLY A 38 2.91 -3.66 -5.77
CA GLY A 38 3.98 -4.47 -6.33
C GLY A 38 5.03 -3.64 -7.06
N ALA A 39 4.60 -2.67 -7.88
CA ALA A 39 5.50 -1.74 -8.56
C ALA A 39 6.30 -0.90 -7.55
N TRP A 40 5.65 -0.43 -6.47
CA TRP A 40 6.31 0.31 -5.39
C TRP A 40 7.35 -0.55 -4.66
N ALA A 41 7.02 -1.79 -4.31
CA ALA A 41 7.97 -2.70 -3.68
C ALA A 41 9.21 -2.94 -4.56
N ILE A 42 9.02 -3.14 -5.86
CA ILE A 42 10.13 -3.28 -6.83
C ILE A 42 10.96 -2.00 -6.90
N LEU A 43 10.32 -0.83 -6.90
CA LEU A 43 11.02 0.45 -6.89
C LEU A 43 11.92 0.56 -5.66
N LEU A 44 11.37 0.36 -4.47
CA LEU A 44 12.12 0.39 -3.21
C LEU A 44 13.28 -0.60 -3.22
N ASN A 45 13.07 -1.85 -3.64
CA ASN A 45 14.14 -2.84 -3.81
C ASN A 45 15.28 -2.34 -4.71
N ARG A 46 14.98 -1.61 -5.80
CA ARG A 46 16.03 -1.09 -6.68
C ARG A 46 16.83 0.04 -6.06
N TYR A 47 16.20 0.86 -5.21
CA TYR A 47 16.87 1.95 -4.52
C TYR A 47 17.65 1.49 -3.29
N SER A 48 17.09 0.56 -2.50
CA SER A 48 17.71 0.07 -1.26
C SER A 48 18.59 -1.17 -1.43
N GLN A 49 18.42 -1.90 -2.54
CA GLN A 49 18.96 -3.27 -2.74
C GLN A 49 18.43 -4.33 -1.76
N GLU A 50 17.46 -3.98 -0.91
CA GLU A 50 16.86 -4.90 0.06
C GLU A 50 15.81 -5.79 -0.57
N THR A 51 15.74 -7.05 -0.14
CA THR A 51 14.75 -8.03 -0.65
C THR A 51 13.55 -8.20 0.26
N ASP A 52 13.57 -7.61 1.45
CA ASP A 52 12.47 -7.62 2.41
C ASP A 52 12.01 -6.18 2.61
N ILE A 53 10.91 -5.83 1.95
CA ILE A 53 10.44 -4.45 1.82
C ILE A 53 9.21 -4.26 2.70
N ILE A 54 9.20 -3.17 3.48
CA ILE A 54 8.05 -2.75 4.30
C ILE A 54 7.67 -1.32 3.92
N PHE A 55 6.39 -1.09 3.65
CA PHE A 55 5.80 0.23 3.45
C PHE A 55 4.41 0.28 4.06
N GLY A 56 3.93 1.46 4.40
CA GLY A 56 2.56 1.65 4.88
C GLY A 56 1.56 1.51 3.73
N VAL A 57 0.42 0.87 4.01
CA VAL A 57 -0.75 0.86 3.12
C VAL A 57 -1.97 1.29 3.90
N THR A 58 -2.86 2.04 3.27
CA THR A 58 -4.11 2.50 3.90
C THR A 58 -5.24 1.52 3.63
N SER A 59 -5.95 1.12 4.67
CA SER A 59 -7.31 0.57 4.57
C SER A 59 -8.33 1.66 4.87
N SER A 60 -9.51 1.58 4.25
CA SER A 60 -10.65 2.44 4.59
C SER A 60 -11.15 2.20 6.01
N GLY A 61 -10.85 1.04 6.60
CA GLY A 61 -11.31 0.59 7.92
C GLY A 61 -12.83 0.52 8.07
N ARG A 62 -13.54 0.36 6.94
CA ARG A 62 -15.00 0.20 6.87
C ARG A 62 -15.31 -1.27 6.56
N PRO A 63 -15.43 -2.14 7.59
CA PRO A 63 -15.74 -3.55 7.36
C PRO A 63 -17.16 -3.68 6.81
N ALA A 64 -17.37 -4.59 5.85
CA ALA A 64 -18.68 -4.83 5.24
C ALA A 64 -19.75 -5.32 6.23
N GLU A 65 -19.32 -5.81 7.39
CA GLU A 65 -20.19 -6.25 8.49
C GLU A 65 -20.77 -5.07 9.29
N LEU A 66 -20.19 -3.87 9.16
CA LEU A 66 -20.72 -2.66 9.77
C LEU A 66 -21.74 -2.02 8.81
N GLU A 67 -23.02 -2.26 9.07
CA GLU A 67 -24.10 -1.71 8.26
C GLU A 67 -24.03 -0.18 8.18
N GLY A 68 -24.14 0.36 6.96
CA GLY A 68 -24.06 1.80 6.72
C GLY A 68 -22.66 2.39 6.87
N SER A 69 -21.60 1.58 7.02
CA SER A 69 -20.23 2.05 7.23
C SER A 69 -19.82 3.13 6.24
N ASP A 70 -20.20 3.03 4.97
CA ASP A 70 -19.81 3.99 3.92
C ASP A 70 -20.43 5.38 4.08
N SER A 71 -21.53 5.49 4.84
CA SER A 71 -22.24 6.73 5.13
C SER A 71 -21.85 7.37 6.46
N ILE A 72 -21.08 6.67 7.31
CA ILE A 72 -20.67 7.19 8.61
C ILE A 72 -19.54 8.20 8.44
N ILE A 73 -19.79 9.43 8.89
CA ILE A 73 -18.76 10.48 8.99
C ILE A 73 -17.84 10.13 10.16
N GLY A 74 -16.55 9.90 9.88
CA GLY A 74 -15.54 9.56 10.88
C GLY A 74 -14.23 9.08 10.26
N CYS A 75 -13.15 9.14 11.04
CA CYS A 75 -11.85 8.60 10.64
C CYS A 75 -11.84 7.08 10.88
N PHE A 76 -12.19 6.32 9.85
CA PHE A 76 -12.06 4.85 9.85
C PHE A 76 -10.74 4.39 9.25
N MET A 77 -10.07 5.26 8.49
CA MET A 77 -8.84 4.89 7.80
C MET A 77 -7.77 4.44 8.79
N ASN A 78 -7.11 3.35 8.44
CA ASN A 78 -5.99 2.84 9.20
C ASN A 78 -4.82 2.56 8.27
N THR A 79 -3.62 2.87 8.72
CA THR A 79 -2.38 2.61 7.97
C THR A 79 -1.65 1.45 8.60
N LEU A 80 -1.39 0.41 7.81
CA LEU A 80 -0.79 -0.83 8.26
C LEU A 80 0.56 -1.04 7.57
N PRO A 81 1.56 -1.59 8.28
CA PRO A 81 2.81 -2.01 7.66
C PRO A 81 2.57 -3.23 6.77
N PHE A 82 2.84 -3.10 5.47
CA PHE A 82 2.74 -4.18 4.51
C PHE A 82 4.12 -4.68 4.11
N ARG A 83 4.42 -5.94 4.45
CA ARG A 83 5.72 -6.57 4.23
C ARG A 83 5.71 -7.49 3.01
N VAL A 84 6.54 -7.16 2.03
CA VAL A 84 6.68 -7.92 0.78
C VAL A 84 8.12 -8.39 0.62
N LYS A 85 8.30 -9.70 0.42
CA LYS A 85 9.59 -10.29 0.05
C LYS A 85 9.71 -10.36 -1.46
N ILE A 86 10.82 -9.89 -2.00
CA ILE A 86 11.14 -9.90 -3.42
C ILE A 86 12.13 -11.02 -3.70
N ASN A 87 11.70 -11.96 -4.55
CA ASN A 87 12.55 -13.04 -5.03
C ASN A 87 12.68 -12.95 -6.55
N LYS A 88 13.88 -12.60 -7.02
CA LYS A 88 14.19 -12.42 -8.45
C LYS A 88 14.01 -13.70 -9.29
N ASN A 89 13.95 -14.86 -8.64
CA ASN A 89 13.77 -16.17 -9.30
C ASN A 89 12.29 -16.56 -9.46
N VAL A 90 11.35 -15.78 -8.91
CA VAL A 90 9.91 -16.06 -9.01
C VAL A 90 9.32 -15.31 -10.19
N ASN A 91 8.41 -15.96 -10.93
CA ASN A 91 7.64 -15.32 -11.99
C ASN A 91 6.85 -14.11 -11.43
N LEU A 92 6.92 -12.97 -12.12
CA LEU A 92 6.29 -11.72 -11.70
C LEU A 92 4.79 -11.87 -11.40
N ILE A 93 4.04 -12.58 -12.25
CA ILE A 93 2.59 -12.76 -12.06
C ILE A 93 2.29 -13.61 -10.83
N LYS A 94 3.08 -14.67 -10.63
CA LYS A 94 2.97 -15.51 -9.43
C LYS A 94 3.23 -14.68 -8.18
N TRP A 95 4.32 -13.91 -8.18
CA TRP A 95 4.67 -13.04 -7.07
C TRP A 95 3.60 -11.97 -6.80
N LEU A 96 3.04 -11.32 -7.83
CA LEU A 96 1.94 -10.36 -7.67
C LEU A 96 0.69 -11.01 -7.08
N LYS A 97 0.39 -12.26 -7.44
CA LYS A 97 -0.72 -13.01 -6.82
C LYS A 97 -0.46 -13.31 -5.35
N ASP A 98 0.78 -13.64 -4.99
CA ASP A 98 1.16 -13.84 -3.58
C ASP A 98 1.03 -12.51 -2.79
N VAL A 99 1.40 -11.37 -3.40
CA VAL A 99 1.16 -10.04 -2.82
C VAL A 99 -0.33 -9.79 -2.61
N GLN A 100 -1.17 -10.10 -3.60
CA GLN A 100 -2.62 -9.95 -3.46
C GLN A 100 -3.19 -10.82 -2.33
N LEU A 101 -2.74 -12.07 -2.21
CA LEU A 101 -3.18 -12.97 -1.14
C LEU A 101 -2.81 -12.39 0.23
N LYS A 102 -1.60 -11.86 0.39
CA LYS A 102 -1.20 -11.19 1.65
C LYS A 102 -2.05 -9.96 1.97
N GLN A 103 -2.48 -9.19 0.98
CA GLN A 103 -3.42 -8.09 1.22
C GLN A 103 -4.78 -8.64 1.69
N VAL A 104 -5.26 -9.74 1.11
CA VAL A 104 -6.51 -10.38 1.54
C VAL A 104 -6.41 -10.84 2.99
N GLU A 105 -5.30 -11.48 3.38
CA GLU A 105 -5.04 -11.91 4.75
C GLU A 105 -4.97 -10.71 5.71
N MET A 106 -4.29 -9.63 5.31
CA MET A 106 -4.17 -8.41 6.11
C MET A 106 -5.53 -7.79 6.45
N ARG A 107 -6.55 -7.93 5.59
CA ARG A 107 -7.90 -7.39 5.85
C ARG A 107 -8.50 -7.83 7.18
N GLN A 108 -8.17 -9.04 7.62
CA GLN A 108 -8.64 -9.58 8.90
C GLN A 108 -8.10 -8.82 10.12
N TYR A 109 -7.08 -7.99 9.92
CA TYR A 109 -6.38 -7.26 10.98
C TYR A 109 -6.44 -5.75 10.79
N GLU A 110 -7.29 -5.26 9.88
CA GLU A 110 -7.32 -3.84 9.48
C GLU A 110 -7.76 -2.87 10.58
N TYR A 111 -8.36 -3.37 11.67
CA TYR A 111 -8.72 -2.60 12.85
C TYR A 111 -7.54 -2.39 13.83
N THR A 112 -6.39 -3.02 13.58
CA THR A 112 -5.26 -2.99 14.53
C THR A 112 -4.54 -1.65 14.49
N SER A 113 -4.43 -0.97 15.64
CA SER A 113 -3.73 0.31 15.69
C SER A 113 -2.22 0.14 15.45
N LEU A 114 -1.58 1.13 14.83
CA LEU A 114 -0.13 1.13 14.65
C LEU A 114 0.63 1.08 15.99
N VAL A 115 0.03 1.61 17.06
CA VAL A 115 0.57 1.56 18.44
C VAL A 115 0.62 0.11 18.93
N ASP A 116 -0.45 -0.66 18.73
CA ASP A 116 -0.50 -2.07 19.13
C ASP A 116 0.50 -2.88 18.32
N ILE A 117 0.55 -2.69 17.00
CA ILE A 117 1.53 -3.35 16.12
C ILE A 117 2.95 -3.08 16.61
N ARG A 118 3.26 -1.83 16.96
CA ARG A 118 4.56 -1.44 17.50
C ARG A 118 4.87 -2.14 18.83
N SER A 119 3.87 -2.36 19.68
CA SER A 119 4.05 -3.04 20.96
C SER A 119 4.36 -4.54 20.81
N TRP A 120 3.97 -5.14 19.67
CA TRP A 120 4.16 -6.57 19.40
C TRP A 120 5.46 -6.88 18.67
N ILE A 121 6.06 -5.88 18.03
CA ILE A 121 7.37 -6.02 17.38
C ILE A 121 8.48 -5.75 18.40
N ASP A 122 9.49 -6.62 18.40
CA ASP A 122 10.67 -6.45 19.25
C ASP A 122 11.61 -5.40 18.65
N MET A 123 11.15 -4.15 18.70
CA MET A 123 11.87 -3.00 18.14
C MET A 123 12.62 -2.25 19.24
N PRO A 124 13.87 -1.82 19.02
CA PRO A 124 14.61 -1.05 20.02
C PRO A 124 13.80 0.15 20.48
N ARG A 125 13.72 0.44 21.79
CA ARG A 125 12.95 1.60 22.30
C ARG A 125 13.42 2.96 21.75
N SER A 126 14.63 3.02 21.19
CA SER A 126 15.19 4.17 20.50
C SER A 126 14.67 4.36 19.07
N SER A 127 13.84 3.43 18.57
CA SER A 127 13.33 3.49 17.21
C SER A 127 12.26 4.57 17.04
N ALA A 128 12.34 5.38 15.99
CA ALA A 128 11.30 6.35 15.68
C ALA A 128 10.03 5.64 15.18
N LEU A 129 8.89 6.35 15.16
CA LEU A 129 7.65 5.83 14.57
C LEU A 129 7.83 5.40 13.10
N TYR A 130 8.76 6.04 12.41
CA TYR A 130 9.14 5.77 11.00
C TYR A 130 10.05 4.55 10.83
N ASP A 131 10.55 3.94 11.90
CA ASP A 131 11.47 2.82 11.73
C ASP A 131 10.77 1.56 11.21
N LEU A 132 9.43 1.50 11.29
CA LEU A 132 8.67 0.38 10.74
C LEU A 132 8.51 0.48 9.23
N TYR A 133 8.37 1.70 8.72
CA TYR A 133 8.39 2.04 7.30
C TYR A 133 8.59 3.54 7.08
N GLU A 134 9.29 3.89 6.00
CA GLU A 134 9.62 5.28 5.64
C GLU A 134 8.76 5.81 4.46
N SER A 135 7.91 4.95 3.87
CA SER A 135 7.03 5.31 2.76
C SER A 135 5.64 4.72 2.92
N ILE A 136 4.64 5.37 2.31
CA ILE A 136 3.24 4.94 2.30
C ILE A 136 2.73 4.94 0.87
N VAL A 137 1.94 3.92 0.51
CA VAL A 137 1.20 3.84 -0.75
C VAL A 137 -0.29 3.91 -0.45
N ILE A 138 -0.95 4.92 -1.01
CA ILE A 138 -2.39 5.13 -0.91
C ILE A 138 -2.98 4.88 -2.30
N VAL A 139 -3.99 4.02 -2.38
CA VAL A 139 -4.73 3.75 -3.61
C VAL A 139 -6.21 3.98 -3.33
N GLU A 140 -6.74 5.06 -3.90
CA GLU A 140 -8.14 5.44 -3.76
C GLU A 140 -8.89 5.08 -5.04
N ASN A 141 -9.93 4.26 -4.93
CA ASN A 141 -10.79 3.90 -6.05
C ASN A 141 -12.13 4.66 -6.00
N TYR A 142 -12.19 5.78 -5.29
CA TYR A 142 -13.37 6.63 -5.24
C TYR A 142 -13.40 7.54 -6.47
N PRO A 143 -14.56 7.74 -7.11
CA PRO A 143 -14.69 8.87 -8.00
C PRO A 143 -14.47 10.13 -7.17
N PHE A 144 -13.43 10.90 -7.49
CA PHE A 144 -13.38 12.28 -7.01
C PHE A 144 -14.60 12.97 -7.58
N ASP A 145 -15.54 13.41 -6.74
CA ASP A 145 -16.52 14.40 -7.15
C ASP A 145 -15.72 15.68 -7.45
N VAL A 146 -15.32 15.84 -8.71
CA VAL A 146 -14.70 17.07 -9.23
C VAL A 146 -15.80 18.12 -9.39
N LYS A 147 -16.42 18.50 -8.28
CA LYS A 147 -17.29 19.67 -8.17
C LYS A 147 -17.20 20.25 -6.76
N LEU A 148 -16.25 21.17 -6.59
CA LEU A 148 -16.39 22.32 -5.71
C LEU A 148 -15.99 23.56 -6.50
#